data_AF-A0A8S4FJ18-F1
#
_entry.id   AF-A0A8S4FJ18-F1
#
_cell.length_a   1.000
_cell.length_b   1.000
_cell.length_c   1.000
_cell.angle_alpha   90.00
_cell.angle_beta   90.00
_cell.angle_gamma   90.00
#
_symmetry.space_group_name_H-M   'P 1'
#
loop_
_entity.id
_entity.type
_entity.pdbx_description
1 polymer ?
#
loop_
_entity_poly.entity_id
_entity_poly.type
_entity_poly.pdbx_seq_one_letter_code
_entity_poly.pdbx_strand_id
1 'polypeptide(L)'
;MGGTQSQTQRQAEGPCDPAHDADDEDQGRKISISNKMVERLVEDASLAGAAPPPRGAGVDPRDKVLVDRLRVVDEKHSEKWGLTIQNLSTIAGRIDARTAHMRQLQPVCPGCKEAVLDCYENAADDGDYLKCYDVVASFNNCVRETTMRRLRAATERDARETARRRRHVARARQNMMMARETTA
;
A
#
# COMPACT_ATOMS: atom_id res chain seq x y z
N MET A 1 45.56 42.68 -5.18
CA MET A 1 44.19 42.48 -5.70
C MET A 1 44.30 41.44 -6.80
N GLY A 2 43.80 40.20 -6.74
CA GLY A 2 42.61 39.65 -6.08
C GLY A 2 41.71 39.07 -7.19
N GLY A 3 41.48 37.75 -7.25
CA GLY A 3 40.55 37.12 -8.21
C GLY A 3 41.01 35.73 -8.70
N THR A 4 40.91 34.70 -7.85
CA THR A 4 39.93 33.58 -7.92
C THR A 4 40.26 32.48 -8.95
N GLN A 5 40.96 31.45 -8.47
CA GLN A 5 41.02 30.12 -9.07
C GLN A 5 39.69 29.39 -8.80
N SER A 6 38.99 28.97 -9.86
CA SER A 6 37.86 28.05 -9.76
C SER A 6 38.39 26.63 -9.51
N GLN A 7 38.28 26.14 -8.27
CA GLN A 7 38.44 24.72 -7.96
C GLN A 7 37.20 23.97 -8.43
N THR A 8 37.36 23.18 -9.48
CA THR A 8 36.39 22.14 -9.86
C THR A 8 36.51 21.01 -8.84
N GLN A 9 35.58 20.97 -7.89
CA GLN A 9 35.49 19.92 -6.89
C GLN A 9 35.11 18.61 -7.58
N ARG A 10 36.07 17.68 -7.68
CA ARG A 10 35.83 16.31 -8.11
C ARG A 10 34.85 15.66 -7.13
N GLN A 11 33.68 15.27 -7.61
CA GLN A 11 32.78 14.40 -6.86
C GLN A 11 33.49 13.05 -6.70
N ALA A 12 33.70 12.65 -5.45
CA ALA A 12 34.20 11.34 -5.12
C ALA A 12 33.12 10.31 -5.51
N GLU A 13 33.48 9.40 -6.40
CA GLU A 13 32.74 8.17 -6.68
C GLU A 13 32.69 7.37 -5.37
N GLY A 14 31.58 7.50 -4.63
CA GLY A 14 31.28 6.66 -3.48
C GLY A 14 30.78 5.28 -3.95
N PRO A 15 30.92 4.23 -3.12
CA PRO A 15 30.77 2.82 -3.51
C PRO A 15 29.32 2.36 -3.82
N CYS A 16 28.42 3.29 -4.14
CA CYS A 16 27.00 3.02 -4.37
C CYS A 16 26.64 3.34 -5.82
N ASP A 17 27.27 2.63 -6.76
CA ASP A 17 26.85 2.64 -8.16
C ASP A 17 25.51 1.91 -8.30
N PRO A 18 24.50 2.52 -8.97
CA PRO A 18 23.15 1.96 -9.06
C PRO A 18 22.98 0.91 -10.17
N ALA A 19 24.06 0.22 -10.56
CA ALA A 19 24.08 -0.67 -11.72
C ALA A 19 24.44 -2.12 -11.35
N HIS A 20 23.69 -2.70 -10.40
CA HIS A 20 23.69 -4.14 -10.20
C HIS A 20 22.27 -4.63 -9.96
N ASP A 21 21.49 -4.69 -11.05
CA ASP A 21 20.26 -5.48 -11.11
C ASP A 21 20.68 -6.96 -11.14
N ALA A 22 20.78 -7.57 -9.96
CA ALA A 22 20.78 -9.02 -9.83
C ALA A 22 19.32 -9.49 -9.87
N ASP A 23 18.92 -10.02 -11.02
CA ASP A 23 17.74 -10.86 -11.17
C ASP A 23 17.91 -12.12 -10.31
N ASP A 24 17.41 -12.10 -9.08
CA ASP A 24 17.17 -13.31 -8.30
C ASP A 24 15.65 -13.50 -8.15
N GLU A 25 15.13 -14.47 -8.91
CA GLU A 25 13.74 -14.91 -8.87
C GLU A 25 13.43 -15.55 -7.51
N ASP A 26 12.96 -14.75 -6.55
CA ASP A 26 12.34 -15.26 -5.32
C ASP A 26 11.01 -15.93 -5.69
N GLN A 27 11.08 -17.25 -5.90
CA GLN A 27 9.95 -18.16 -5.98
C GLN A 27 9.21 -18.15 -4.64
N GLY A 28 8.37 -17.13 -4.46
CA GLY A 28 7.51 -16.99 -3.32
C GLY A 28 6.78 -18.30 -3.05
N ARG A 29 6.95 -18.83 -1.83
CA ARG A 29 6.22 -20.00 -1.31
C ARG A 29 4.72 -19.72 -1.33
N LYS A 30 4.10 -19.93 -2.48
CA LYS A 30 2.65 -19.91 -2.66
C LYS A 30 2.12 -21.22 -2.08
N ILE A 31 1.59 -21.17 -0.86
CA ILE A 31 0.82 -22.28 -0.31
C ILE A 31 -0.53 -22.28 -1.04
N SER A 32 -0.64 -23.05 -2.12
CA SER A 32 -1.89 -23.28 -2.83
C SER A 32 -2.73 -24.28 -2.03
N ILE A 33 -3.61 -23.79 -1.15
CA ILE A 33 -4.60 -24.62 -0.48
C ILE A 33 -5.70 -24.92 -1.49
N SER A 34 -5.81 -26.19 -1.91
CA SER A 34 -6.88 -26.66 -2.79
C SER A 34 -8.23 -26.54 -2.09
N ASN A 35 -9.31 -26.21 -2.81
CA ASN A 35 -10.67 -26.15 -2.25
C ASN A 35 -11.06 -27.47 -1.53
N LYS A 36 -10.53 -28.62 -1.97
CA LYS A 36 -10.74 -29.91 -1.30
C LYS A 36 -10.07 -30.03 0.06
N MET A 37 -8.97 -29.32 0.29
CA MET A 37 -8.33 -29.23 1.60
C MET A 37 -9.12 -28.31 2.53
N VAL A 38 -9.72 -27.23 2.00
CA VAL A 38 -10.60 -26.36 2.79
C VAL A 38 -11.85 -27.11 3.26
N GLU A 39 -12.50 -27.88 2.37
CA GLU A 39 -13.66 -28.69 2.75
C GLU A 39 -13.32 -29.71 3.84
N ARG A 40 -12.17 -30.39 3.73
CA ARG A 40 -11.70 -31.32 4.77
C ARG A 40 -11.33 -30.64 6.08
N LEU A 41 -10.70 -29.46 6.06
CA LEU A 41 -10.44 -28.71 7.28
C LEU A 41 -11.73 -28.24 7.97
N VAL A 42 -12.76 -27.91 7.21
CA VAL A 42 -14.09 -27.55 7.73
C VAL A 42 -14.81 -28.77 8.31
N GLU A 43 -14.72 -29.92 7.64
CA GLU A 43 -15.27 -31.20 8.13
C GLU A 43 -14.53 -31.69 9.39
N ASP A 44 -13.20 -31.60 9.42
CA ASP A 44 -12.38 -32.01 10.58
C ASP A 44 -12.60 -31.08 11.78
N ALA A 45 -12.78 -29.77 11.56
CA ALA A 45 -13.19 -28.83 12.61
C ALA A 45 -14.61 -29.12 13.13
N SER A 46 -15.48 -29.69 12.30
CA SER A 46 -16.82 -30.12 12.69
C SER A 46 -16.81 -31.45 13.46
N LEU A 47 -15.80 -32.30 13.26
CA LEU A 47 -15.65 -33.60 13.91
C LEU A 47 -14.82 -33.55 15.21
N ALA A 48 -13.90 -32.59 15.36
CA ALA A 48 -12.97 -32.51 16.48
C ALA A 48 -13.53 -31.87 17.78
N GLY A 49 -14.85 -31.75 17.93
CA GLY A 49 -15.47 -31.56 19.25
C GLY A 49 -16.02 -30.18 19.56
N ALA A 50 -16.98 -29.71 18.77
CA ALA A 50 -18.09 -28.95 19.34
C ALA A 50 -19.30 -29.88 19.38
N ALA A 51 -19.79 -30.19 20.58
CA ALA A 51 -21.07 -30.87 20.76
C ALA A 51 -22.11 -30.21 19.83
N PRO A 52 -22.97 -30.98 19.13
CA PRO A 52 -24.02 -30.38 18.33
C PRO A 52 -24.80 -29.44 19.25
N PRO A 53 -25.01 -28.15 18.88
CA PRO A 53 -25.93 -27.33 19.64
C PRO A 53 -27.24 -28.11 19.72
N PRO A 54 -27.90 -28.17 20.89
CA PRO A 54 -29.12 -28.94 21.04
C PRO A 54 -30.06 -28.57 19.89
N ARG A 55 -30.37 -29.57 19.06
CA ARG A 55 -31.37 -29.48 17.98
C ARG A 55 -32.69 -29.13 18.66
N GLY A 56 -33.00 -27.84 18.74
CA GLY A 56 -34.14 -27.35 19.49
C GLY A 56 -33.99 -25.99 20.18
N ALA A 57 -32.85 -25.28 20.09
CA ALA A 57 -32.83 -23.86 20.46
C ALA A 57 -33.49 -23.05 19.34
N GLY A 58 -34.82 -23.16 19.22
CA GLY A 58 -35.59 -22.11 18.56
C GLY A 58 -35.20 -20.83 19.25
N VAL A 59 -34.52 -19.93 18.53
CA VAL A 59 -34.12 -18.60 19.02
C VAL A 59 -35.28 -18.09 19.87
N ASP A 60 -35.02 -17.92 21.16
CA ASP A 60 -36.03 -17.59 22.15
C ASP A 60 -36.83 -16.41 21.56
N PRO A 61 -38.17 -16.40 21.52
CA PRO A 61 -38.92 -15.30 20.91
C PRO A 61 -38.46 -13.92 21.40
N ARG A 62 -37.91 -13.84 22.62
CA ARG A 62 -37.24 -12.64 23.14
C ARG A 62 -35.94 -12.29 22.41
N ASP A 63 -35.11 -13.27 22.11
CA ASP A 63 -33.87 -13.09 21.35
C ASP A 63 -34.15 -12.69 19.90
N LYS A 64 -35.22 -13.22 19.28
CA LYS A 64 -35.64 -12.76 17.93
C LYS A 64 -36.02 -11.28 17.93
N VAL A 65 -36.81 -10.86 18.92
CA VAL A 65 -37.18 -9.44 19.09
C VAL A 65 -35.96 -8.57 19.34
N LEU A 66 -34.96 -9.08 20.09
CA LEU A 66 -33.72 -8.37 20.34
C LEU A 66 -32.90 -8.19 19.06
N VAL A 67 -32.76 -9.26 18.27
CA VAL A 67 -32.05 -9.26 16.98
C VAL A 67 -32.73 -8.32 15.99
N ASP A 68 -34.06 -8.36 15.87
CA ASP A 68 -34.81 -7.47 14.99
C ASP A 68 -34.67 -6.00 15.42
N ARG A 69 -34.68 -5.73 16.73
CA ARG A 69 -34.49 -4.38 17.27
C ARG A 69 -33.07 -3.86 17.00
N LEU A 70 -32.06 -4.70 17.18
CA LEU A 70 -30.67 -4.37 16.85
C LEU A 70 -30.52 -4.07 15.36
N ARG A 71 -31.19 -4.85 14.50
CA ARG A 71 -31.17 -4.66 13.05
C ARG A 71 -31.74 -3.31 12.65
N VAL A 72 -32.88 -2.90 13.23
CA VAL A 72 -33.48 -1.58 12.97
C VAL A 72 -32.60 -0.44 13.49
N VAL A 73 -31.95 -0.61 14.64
CA VAL A 73 -30.99 0.39 15.16
C VAL A 73 -29.79 0.51 14.24
N ASP A 74 -29.26 -0.61 13.75
CA ASP A 74 -28.12 -0.65 12.84
C ASP A 74 -28.46 -0.05 11.47
N GLU A 75 -29.65 -0.30 10.93
CA GLU A 75 -30.15 0.34 9.70
C GLU A 75 -30.28 1.86 9.88
N LYS A 76 -30.93 2.31 10.96
CA LYS A 76 -31.07 3.75 11.25
C LYS A 76 -29.73 4.43 11.51
N HIS A 77 -28.79 3.74 12.16
CA HIS A 77 -27.43 4.25 12.33
C HIS A 77 -26.72 4.29 10.97
N SER A 78 -26.81 3.24 10.16
CA SER A 78 -26.20 3.20 8.83
C SER A 78 -26.72 4.30 7.91
N GLU A 79 -28.02 4.58 7.95
CA GLU A 79 -28.66 5.69 7.22
C GLU A 79 -28.22 7.06 7.76
N LYS A 80 -28.26 7.26 9.09
CA LYS A 80 -27.90 8.54 9.73
C LYS A 80 -26.43 8.88 9.59
N TRP A 81 -25.55 7.89 9.65
CA TRP A 81 -24.11 8.05 9.57
C TRP A 81 -23.56 7.83 8.15
N GLY A 82 -24.41 7.44 7.20
CA GLY A 82 -24.00 7.18 5.82
C GLY A 82 -22.94 6.08 5.70
N LEU A 83 -22.87 5.16 6.65
CA LEU A 83 -21.86 4.09 6.74
C LEU A 83 -22.39 2.78 6.14
N THR A 84 -22.89 2.86 4.90
CA THR A 84 -23.28 1.63 4.18
C THR A 84 -22.05 0.81 3.82
N ILE A 85 -22.20 -0.50 3.67
CA ILE A 85 -21.14 -1.41 3.21
C ILE A 85 -20.53 -0.93 1.88
N GLN A 86 -21.34 -0.32 1.02
CA GLN A 86 -20.90 0.27 -0.26
C GLN A 86 -20.01 1.51 -0.06
N ASN A 87 -20.30 2.34 0.95
CA ASN A 87 -19.46 3.48 1.29
C ASN A 87 -18.14 3.03 1.92
N LEU A 88 -18.17 2.01 2.77
CA LEU A 88 -16.97 1.38 3.33
C LEU A 88 -16.09 0.75 2.24
N SER A 89 -16.65 0.01 1.29
CA SER A 89 -15.88 -0.56 0.18
C SER A 89 -15.31 0.50 -0.75
N THR A 90 -16.04 1.60 -0.96
CA THR A 90 -15.56 2.76 -1.72
C THR A 90 -14.41 3.48 -1.00
N ILE A 91 -14.50 3.64 0.32
CA ILE A 91 -13.44 4.23 1.14
C ILE A 91 -12.21 3.30 1.16
N ALA A 92 -12.41 2.01 1.36
CA ALA A 92 -11.35 1.00 1.32
C ALA A 92 -10.65 1.00 -0.05
N GLY A 93 -11.41 1.02 -1.15
CA GLY A 93 -10.85 1.10 -2.51
C GLY A 93 -10.10 2.42 -2.77
N ARG A 94 -10.54 3.54 -2.17
CA ARG A 94 -9.81 4.81 -2.21
C ARG A 94 -8.51 4.76 -1.42
N ILE A 95 -8.52 4.12 -0.26
CA ILE A 95 -7.33 3.91 0.56
C ILE A 95 -6.37 3.01 -0.21
N ASP A 96 -6.83 1.87 -0.72
CA ASP A 96 -5.99 0.95 -1.50
C ASP A 96 -5.44 1.61 -2.77
N ALA A 97 -6.22 2.39 -3.50
CA ALA A 97 -5.71 3.15 -4.65
C ALA A 97 -4.64 4.17 -4.23
N ARG A 98 -4.84 4.82 -3.08
CA ARG A 98 -3.88 5.77 -2.50
C ARG A 98 -2.68 5.11 -1.83
N THR A 99 -2.73 3.83 -1.48
CA THR A 99 -1.65 3.12 -0.80
C THR A 99 -1.03 2.01 -1.66
N ALA A 100 -1.55 1.78 -2.86
CA ALA A 100 -1.04 0.78 -3.80
C ALA A 100 0.44 0.98 -4.14
N HIS A 101 0.89 2.24 -4.19
CA HIS A 101 2.31 2.56 -4.40
C HIS A 101 3.17 2.39 -3.15
N MET A 102 2.56 2.26 -1.97
CA MET A 102 3.25 1.97 -0.70
C MET A 102 3.37 0.47 -0.42
N ARG A 103 2.70 -0.41 -1.18
CA ARG A 103 2.80 -1.88 -1.06
C ARG A 103 4.08 -2.48 -1.66
N GLN A 104 5.00 -1.69 -2.18
CA GLN A 104 6.29 -2.20 -2.62
C GLN A 104 7.12 -2.61 -1.40
N LEU A 105 7.15 -3.93 -1.13
CA LEU A 105 8.00 -4.58 -0.11
C LEU A 105 9.50 -4.46 -0.39
N GLN A 106 9.90 -3.88 -1.53
CA GLN A 106 11.30 -3.78 -1.90
C GLN A 106 12.01 -2.79 -0.95
N PRO A 107 13.05 -3.24 -0.23
CA PRO A 107 13.78 -2.40 0.69
C PRO A 107 14.35 -1.19 -0.06
N VAL A 108 14.18 0.00 0.51
CA VAL A 108 14.73 1.23 -0.06
C VAL A 108 16.23 1.24 0.22
N CYS A 109 17.03 1.31 -0.85
CA CYS A 109 18.49 1.40 -0.80
C CYS A 109 19.15 0.26 0.02
N PRO A 110 19.00 -1.01 -0.39
CA PRO A 110 19.53 -2.15 0.37
C PRO A 110 21.04 -2.08 0.57
N GLY A 111 21.81 -1.76 -0.48
CA GLY A 111 23.27 -1.63 -0.38
C GLY A 111 23.72 -0.49 0.55
N CYS A 112 23.04 0.66 0.54
CA CYS A 112 23.36 1.74 1.48
C CYS A 112 23.00 1.38 2.91
N LYS A 113 21.96 0.56 3.12
CA LYS A 113 21.58 0.06 4.45
C LYS A 113 22.66 -0.89 4.98
N GLU A 114 23.13 -1.82 4.17
CA GLU A 114 24.21 -2.75 4.52
C GLU A 114 25.49 -1.98 4.85
N ALA A 115 25.89 -1.00 4.03
CA ALA A 115 27.06 -0.17 4.31
C ALA A 115 26.97 0.60 5.65
N VAL A 116 25.78 1.07 6.04
CA VAL A 116 25.56 1.69 7.35
C VAL A 116 25.75 0.68 8.48
N LEU A 117 25.18 -0.52 8.35
CA LEU A 117 25.31 -1.58 9.35
C LEU A 117 26.77 -2.00 9.49
N ASP A 118 27.45 -2.26 8.38
CA ASP A 118 28.86 -2.63 8.35
C ASP A 118 29.75 -1.55 8.99
N CYS A 119 29.44 -0.27 8.77
CA CYS A 119 30.21 0.81 9.39
C CYS A 119 30.09 0.80 10.92
N TYR A 120 28.87 0.59 11.43
CA TYR A 120 28.63 0.55 12.87
C TYR A 120 29.12 -0.74 13.53
N GLU A 121 29.07 -1.88 12.84
CA GLU A 121 29.60 -3.16 13.34
C GLU A 121 31.12 -3.16 13.44
N ASN A 122 31.80 -2.43 12.57
CA ASN A 122 33.26 -2.30 12.58
C ASN A 122 33.78 -1.13 13.44
N ALA A 123 32.90 -0.37 14.09
CA ALA A 123 33.29 0.73 14.97
C ALA A 123 33.70 0.19 16.35
N ALA A 124 34.97 0.34 16.70
CA ALA A 124 35.52 -0.19 17.97
C ALA A 124 35.39 0.80 19.14
N ASP A 125 35.47 2.11 18.86
CA ASP A 125 35.45 3.18 19.87
C ASP A 125 34.39 4.25 19.55
N ASP A 126 33.94 5.01 20.56
CA ASP A 126 32.95 6.10 20.44
C ASP A 126 33.29 7.14 19.35
N GLY A 127 34.59 7.35 19.07
CA GLY A 127 35.06 8.23 18.00
C GLY A 127 34.89 7.67 16.59
N ASP A 128 34.83 6.35 16.43
CA ASP A 128 34.63 5.68 15.14
C ASP A 128 33.16 5.69 14.71
N TYR A 129 32.22 5.70 15.65
CA TYR A 129 30.79 5.89 15.37
C TYR A 129 30.52 7.22 14.63
N LEU A 130 31.30 8.26 14.93
CA LEU A 130 31.20 9.56 14.25
C LEU A 130 31.67 9.51 12.80
N LYS A 131 32.58 8.58 12.44
CA LYS A 131 33.06 8.40 11.07
C LYS A 131 31.99 7.78 10.17
N CYS A 132 31.00 7.07 10.75
CA CYS A 132 29.86 6.55 10.02
C CYS A 132 28.84 7.62 9.60
N TYR A 133 29.01 8.87 10.05
CA TYR A 133 28.11 9.97 9.68
C TYR A 133 27.97 10.13 8.16
N ASP A 134 29.06 10.03 7.41
CA ASP A 134 29.05 10.20 5.95
C ASP A 134 28.29 9.05 5.25
N VAL A 135 28.39 7.83 5.80
CA VAL A 135 27.66 6.65 5.31
C VAL A 135 26.16 6.77 5.63
N VAL A 136 25.82 7.29 6.80
CA VAL A 136 24.43 7.61 7.15
C VAL A 136 23.87 8.75 6.29
N ALA A 137 24.69 9.75 5.96
CA ALA A 137 24.30 10.83 5.08
C ALA A 137 24.01 10.33 3.65
N SER A 138 24.83 9.41 3.13
CA SER A 138 24.61 8.80 1.82
C SER A 138 23.34 7.93 1.78
N PHE A 139 23.07 7.16 2.84
CA PHE A 139 21.82 6.41 2.99
C PHE A 139 20.60 7.36 2.99
N ASN A 140 20.64 8.44 3.77
CA ASN A 140 19.57 9.42 3.82
C ASN A 140 19.33 10.09 2.46
N ASN A 141 20.37 10.39 1.71
CA ASN A 141 20.26 10.93 0.36
C ASN A 141 19.62 9.92 -0.59
N CYS A 142 20.04 8.65 -0.55
CA CYS A 142 19.44 7.59 -1.35
C CYS A 142 17.94 7.42 -1.07
N VAL A 143 17.54 7.43 0.22
CA VAL A 143 16.13 7.36 0.63
C VAL A 143 15.36 8.58 0.11
N ARG A 144 15.89 9.80 0.25
CA ARG A 144 15.25 11.03 -0.23
C ARG A 144 15.08 11.04 -1.74
N GLU A 145 16.10 10.64 -2.50
CA GLU A 145 16.00 10.56 -3.95
C GLU A 145 14.98 9.52 -4.40
N THR A 146 15.03 8.32 -3.81
CA THR A 146 14.13 7.23 -4.17
C THR A 146 12.68 7.59 -3.86
N THR A 147 12.43 8.18 -2.69
CA THR A 147 11.09 8.67 -2.30
C THR A 147 10.61 9.80 -3.21
N MET A 148 11.46 10.77 -3.55
CA MET A 148 11.11 11.82 -4.51
C MET A 148 10.81 11.27 -5.91
N ARG A 149 11.62 10.33 -6.41
CA ARG A 149 11.39 9.67 -7.71
C ARG A 149 10.06 8.91 -7.71
N ARG A 150 9.78 8.14 -6.65
CA ARG A 150 8.50 7.42 -6.47
C ARG A 150 7.32 8.39 -6.43
N LEU A 151 7.44 9.50 -5.69
CA LEU A 151 6.40 10.52 -5.61
C LEU A 151 6.13 11.18 -6.97
N ARG A 152 7.19 11.55 -7.72
CA ARG A 152 7.04 12.10 -9.07
C ARG A 152 6.38 11.12 -10.03
N ALA A 153 6.78 9.85 -10.00
CA ALA A 153 6.16 8.83 -10.82
C ALA A 153 4.67 8.63 -10.46
N ALA A 154 4.31 8.72 -9.18
CA ALA A 154 2.92 8.66 -8.73
C ALA A 154 2.12 9.88 -9.18
N THR A 155 2.63 11.09 -9.00
CA THR A 155 1.93 12.33 -9.41
C THR A 155 1.75 12.41 -10.92
N GLU A 156 2.71 11.93 -11.70
CA GLU A 156 2.57 11.83 -13.15
C GLU A 156 1.47 10.84 -13.57
N ARG A 157 1.38 9.67 -12.93
CA ARG A 157 0.31 8.70 -13.18
C ARG A 157 -1.06 9.31 -12.85
N ASP A 158 -1.19 9.94 -11.69
CA ASP A 158 -2.42 10.59 -11.25
C ASP A 158 -2.83 11.73 -12.20
N ALA A 159 -1.86 12.52 -12.68
CA ALA A 159 -2.10 13.58 -13.66
C ALA A 159 -2.61 13.00 -15.00
N ARG A 160 -1.98 11.92 -15.49
CA ARG A 160 -2.40 11.23 -16.73
C ARG A 160 -3.81 10.64 -16.59
N GLU A 161 -4.11 10.03 -15.45
CA GLU A 161 -5.43 9.45 -15.20
C GLU A 161 -6.51 10.55 -15.09
N THR A 162 -6.21 11.63 -14.37
CA THR A 162 -7.11 12.79 -14.26
C THR A 162 -7.40 13.40 -15.64
N ALA A 163 -6.38 13.54 -16.49
CA ALA A 163 -6.54 14.03 -17.86
C ALA A 163 -7.38 13.07 -18.73
N ARG A 164 -7.26 11.74 -18.57
CA ARG A 164 -8.14 10.76 -19.22
C ARG A 164 -9.58 10.92 -18.77
N ARG A 165 -9.82 10.95 -17.45
CA ARG A 165 -11.17 11.13 -16.87
C ARG A 165 -11.82 12.43 -17.34
N ARG A 166 -11.08 13.55 -17.36
CA ARG A 166 -11.57 14.83 -17.89
C ARG A 166 -12.00 14.74 -19.36
N ARG A 167 -11.22 14.06 -20.20
CA ARG A 167 -11.57 13.85 -21.62
C ARG A 167 -12.84 12.99 -21.78
N HIS A 168 -12.99 11.92 -20.99
CA HIS A 168 -14.20 11.10 -21.02
C HIS A 168 -15.45 11.90 -20.61
N VAL A 169 -15.37 12.68 -19.53
CA VAL A 169 -16.49 13.51 -19.08
C VAL A 169 -16.82 14.59 -20.11
N ALA A 170 -15.82 15.23 -20.72
CA ALA A 170 -16.05 16.22 -21.77
C ALA A 170 -16.77 15.62 -23.00
N ARG A 171 -16.34 14.44 -23.48
CA ARG A 171 -17.00 13.73 -24.57
C ARG A 171 -18.44 13.33 -24.21
N ALA A 172 -18.67 12.83 -22.99
CA ALA A 172 -20.01 12.49 -22.53
C ALA A 172 -20.94 13.72 -22.51
N ARG A 173 -20.44 14.88 -22.06
CA ARG A 173 -21.20 16.15 -22.10
C ARG A 173 -21.53 16.60 -23.52
N GLN A 174 -20.58 16.49 -24.45
CA GLN A 174 -20.83 16.80 -25.86
C GLN A 174 -21.89 15.88 -26.46
N ASN A 175 -21.78 14.57 -26.24
CA ASN A 175 -22.78 13.61 -26.72
C ASN A 175 -24.17 13.90 -26.15
N MET A 176 -24.27 14.31 -24.89
CA MET A 176 -25.54 14.71 -24.25
C MET A 176 -26.13 16.00 -24.85
N MET A 177 -25.29 16.96 -25.25
CA MET A 177 -25.76 18.17 -25.94
C MET A 177 -26.27 17.85 -27.36
N MET A 178 -25.50 17.08 -28.14
CA MET A 178 -25.91 16.65 -29.48
C MET A 178 -27.18 15.78 -29.46
N ALA A 179 -27.33 14.92 -28.44
CA ALA A 179 -28.54 14.13 -28.25
C ALA A 179 -29.76 15.01 -27.95
N ARG A 180 -29.60 16.10 -27.20
CA ARG A 180 -30.70 17.05 -26.94
C ARG A 180 -31.12 17.81 -28.20
N GLU A 181 -30.15 18.25 -29.01
CA GLU A 181 -30.40 18.98 -30.26
C GLU A 181 -31.06 18.11 -31.33
N THR A 182 -30.81 16.80 -31.32
CA THR A 182 -31.42 15.86 -32.28
C THR A 182 -32.83 15.40 -31.87
N THR A 183 -33.25 15.66 -30.63
CA THR A 183 -34.59 15.33 -30.10
C THR A 183 -35.54 16.53 -30.06
N ALA A 184 -35.10 17.71 -30.49
CA ALA A 184 -35.90 18.94 -30.61
C ALA A 184 -36.25 19.20 -32.08
#